data_AF-A0A2W5E9P5-F1
#
_entry.id   AF-A0A2W5E9P5-F1
#
_cell.length_a   1.000
_cell.length_b   1.000
_cell.length_c   1.000
_cell.angle_alpha   90.00
_cell.angle_beta   90.00
_cell.angle_gamma   90.00
#
_symmetry.space_group_name_H-M   'P 1'
#
loop_
_entity.id
_entity.type
_entity.pdbx_description
1 polymer ?
#
loop_
_entity_poly.entity_id
_entity_poly.type
_entity_poly.pdbx_seq_one_letter_code
_entity_poly.pdbx_strand_id
1 'polypeptide(L)' 'MSNKSKEIKNKCPKNWVSRTMIAHVIGCGKTTVSAVFNGKRSSDTDLAQRIEVAEMLLSEGVEKVIDDVRKVVKK' A
#
# COMPACT_ATOMS: atom_id res chain seq x y z
N MET A 1 38.20 7.28 -13.62
CA MET A 1 36.73 7.36 -13.85
C MET A 1 36.13 6.01 -13.50
N SER A 2 35.32 5.93 -12.44
CA SER A 2 34.74 4.65 -11.98
C SER A 2 33.27 4.60 -12.40
N ASN A 3 32.96 3.70 -13.33
CA ASN A 3 31.60 3.45 -13.81
C ASN A 3 30.82 2.68 -12.74
N LYS A 4 30.02 3.40 -11.94
CA LYS A 4 28.99 2.78 -11.09
C LYS A 4 27.80 2.37 -11.96
N SER A 5 27.75 1.10 -12.35
CA SER A 5 26.54 0.49 -12.90
C SER A 5 25.38 0.72 -11.93
N LYS A 6 24.36 1.46 -12.37
CA LYS A 6 23.11 1.61 -11.63
C LYS A 6 22.37 0.29 -11.74
N GLU A 7 22.49 -0.55 -10.71
CA GLU A 7 21.62 -1.70 -10.49
C GLU A 7 20.16 -1.20 -10.52
N ILE A 8 19.43 -1.50 -11.60
CA ILE A 8 17.98 -1.32 -11.64
C ILE A 8 17.42 -2.45 -10.80
N LYS A 9 17.34 -2.22 -9.48
CA LYS A 9 16.59 -3.10 -8.59
C LYS A 9 15.14 -3.00 -9.02
N ASN A 10 14.65 -3.99 -9.76
CA ASN A 10 13.22 -4.26 -9.93
C ASN A 10 12.64 -4.50 -8.54
N LYS A 11 12.37 -3.42 -7.81
CA LYS A 11 11.58 -3.45 -6.59
C LYS A 11 10.17 -3.77 -7.06
N CYS A 12 9.81 -5.05 -7.06
CA CYS A 12 8.40 -5.41 -6.91
C CYS A 12 7.84 -4.52 -5.79
N PRO A 13 6.80 -3.70 -6.05
CA PRO A 13 6.28 -2.82 -5.03
C PRO A 13 5.84 -3.70 -3.86
N LYS A 14 6.47 -3.53 -2.69
CA LYS A 14 6.07 -4.25 -1.48
C LYS A 14 4.62 -3.95 -1.09
N ASN A 15 4.04 -2.88 -1.63
CA ASN A 15 2.69 -2.43 -1.31
C ASN A 15 1.92 -2.22 -2.62
N TRP A 16 1.09 -3.19 -2.98
CA TRP A 16 0.15 -3.04 -4.11
C TRP A 16 -0.94 -2.02 -3.81
N VAL A 17 -1.22 -1.78 -2.53
CA VAL A 17 -2.15 -0.74 -2.08
C VAL A 17 -1.41 0.57 -1.90
N SER A 18 -1.82 1.58 -2.67
CA SER A 18 -1.24 2.92 -2.56
C SER A 18 -1.92 3.72 -1.45
N ARG A 19 -1.16 4.59 -0.77
CA ARG A 19 -1.72 5.54 0.21
C ARG A 19 -2.79 6.47 -0.38
N THR A 20 -2.71 6.75 -1.69
CA THR A 20 -3.72 7.53 -2.40
C THR A 20 -5.05 6.79 -2.48
N MET A 21 -5.02 5.47 -2.72
CA MET A 21 -6.20 4.63 -2.74
C MET A 21 -6.86 4.56 -1.37
N ILE A 22 -6.07 4.34 -0.31
CA ILE A 22 -6.58 4.35 1.08
C ILE A 22 -7.23 5.71 1.41
N ALA A 23 -6.57 6.81 1.04
CA ALA A 23 -7.09 8.16 1.25
C ALA A 23 -8.44 8.38 0.54
N HIS A 24 -8.59 7.86 -0.68
CA HIS A 24 -9.83 7.93 -1.44
C HIS A 24 -10.96 7.14 -0.78
N VAL A 25 -10.71 5.90 -0.36
CA VAL A 25 -11.71 5.04 0.31
C VAL A 25 -12.20 5.65 1.63
N ILE A 26 -11.28 6.25 2.40
CA ILE A 26 -11.61 6.86 3.69
C ILE A 26 -12.21 8.26 3.56
N GLY A 27 -12.01 8.92 2.41
CA GLY A 27 -12.43 10.31 2.21
C GLY A 27 -11.55 11.30 2.98
N CYS A 28 -10.24 11.05 3.06
CA CYS A 28 -9.30 11.93 3.75
C CYS A 28 -8.10 12.33 2.87
N GLY A 29 -7.27 13.26 3.36
CA GLY A 29 -6.06 13.67 2.65
C GLY A 29 -4.96 12.59 2.69
N LYS A 30 -4.25 12.40 1.57
CA LYS A 30 -3.07 11.49 1.49
C LYS A 30 -2.00 11.81 2.54
N THR A 31 -1.86 13.09 2.90
CA THR A 31 -0.95 13.55 3.96
C THR A 31 -1.36 13.03 5.33
N THR A 32 -2.67 12.95 5.61
CA THR A 32 -3.22 12.35 6.83
C THR A 32 -2.90 10.87 6.90
N VAL A 33 -3.14 10.12 5.82
CA VAL A 33 -2.78 8.70 5.73
C VAL A 33 -1.27 8.50 5.97
N SER A 34 -0.43 9.33 5.34
CA SER A 34 1.01 9.26 5.54
C SER A 34 1.44 9.63 6.96
N ALA A 35 0.74 10.55 7.62
CA ALA A 35 1.02 10.92 9.00
C ALA A 35 0.71 9.78 9.97
N VAL A 36 -0.40 9.06 9.77
CA VAL A 36 -0.75 7.86 10.56
C VAL A 36 0.31 6.78 10.38
N PHE A 37 0.62 6.38 9.16
CA PHE A 37 1.63 5.34 8.90
C PHE A 37 3.05 5.69 9.36
N ASN A 38 3.38 6.97 9.41
CA ASN A 38 4.69 7.41 9.89
C ASN A 38 4.73 7.63 11.42
N GLY A 39 3.66 7.26 12.15
CA GLY A 39 3.56 7.45 13.60
C GLY A 39 3.50 8.92 14.04
N LYS A 40 3.22 9.84 13.12
CA LYS A 40 3.10 11.30 13.39
C LYS A 40 1.71 11.68 13.92
N ARG A 41 0.77 10.74 13.94
CA ARG A 41 -0.54 10.84 14.58
C ARG A 41 -0.78 9.61 15.45
N SER A 42 -1.56 9.78 16.51
CA SER A 42 -1.98 8.67 17.36
C SER A 42 -2.82 7.66 16.54
N SER A 43 -2.47 6.39 16.70
CA SER A 43 -3.20 5.22 16.16
C SER A 43 -4.58 5.04 16.80
N ASP A 44 -4.80 5.61 17.99
CA ASP A 44 -6.00 5.37 18.79
C ASP A 44 -7.19 6.26 18.38
N THR A 45 -7.00 7.08 17.36
CA THR A 45 -8.09 7.88 16.79
C THR A 45 -8.94 7.03 15.85
N ASP A 46 -10.26 7.23 15.85
CA ASP A 46 -11.19 6.57 14.92
C ASP A 46 -10.70 6.67 13.46
N LEU A 47 -10.20 7.84 13.07
CA LEU A 47 -9.66 8.04 11.73
C LEU A 47 -8.43 7.16 11.44
N ALA A 48 -7.50 7.02 12.39
CA ALA A 48 -6.32 6.19 12.21
C ALA A 48 -6.69 4.71 12.12
N GLN A 49 -7.57 4.23 13.00
CA GLN A 49 -8.10 2.86 12.96
C GLN A 49 -8.78 2.56 11.63
N ARG A 50 -9.61 3.48 11.13
CA ARG A 50 -10.26 3.34 9.82
C ARG A 50 -9.24 3.27 8.68
N ILE A 51 -8.16 4.06 8.73
CA ILE A 51 -7.07 4.01 7.75
C ILE A 51 -6.36 2.66 7.75
N GLU A 52 -6.07 2.11 8.93
CA GLU A 52 -5.43 0.80 9.11
C GLU A 52 -6.34 -0.34 8.61
N VAL A 53 -7.62 -0.32 8.98
CA VAL A 53 -8.61 -1.30 8.51
C VAL A 53 -8.76 -1.25 6.99
N ALA A 54 -8.76 -0.05 6.38
CA ALA A 54 -8.82 0.08 4.93
C ALA A 54 -7.57 -0.47 4.23
N GLU A 55 -6.37 -0.27 4.79
CA GLU A 55 -5.15 -0.88 4.25
C GLU A 55 -5.24 -2.41 4.26
N MET A 56 -5.67 -2.98 5.39
CA MET A 56 -5.79 -4.43 5.56
C MET A 56 -6.76 -5.04 4.53
N LEU A 57 -7.99 -4.50 4.43
CA LEU A 57 -9.01 -5.01 3.52
C LEU A 57 -8.61 -4.87 2.05
N LEU A 58 -8.01 -3.73 1.67
CA LEU A 58 -7.54 -3.53 0.30
C LEU A 58 -6.38 -4.47 -0.04
N SER A 59 -5.49 -4.73 0.92
CA SER A 59 -4.35 -5.61 0.70
C SER A 59 -4.80 -7.05 0.50
N GLU A 60 -5.69 -7.54 1.37
CA GLU A 60 -6.29 -8.88 1.25
C GLU A 60 -7.05 -9.04 -0.08
N GLY A 61 -7.86 -8.04 -0.45
CA GLY A 61 -8.59 -8.05 -1.72
C GLY A 61 -7.67 -8.12 -2.94
N VAL A 62 -6.58 -7.34 -2.94
CA VAL A 62 -5.60 -7.34 -4.04
C VAL A 62 -4.84 -8.66 -4.11
N GLU A 63 -4.43 -9.22 -2.97
CA GLU A 63 -3.76 -10.53 -2.93
C GLU A 63 -4.63 -11.64 -3.51
N LYS A 64 -5.92 -11.67 -3.14
CA LYS A 64 -6.88 -12.63 -3.68
C LYS A 64 -7.01 -12.54 -5.20
N VAL A 65 -7.10 -11.32 -5.74
CA VAL A 65 -7.15 -11.09 -7.20
C VAL A 65 -5.86 -11.56 -7.87
N ILE A 66 -4.69 -11.28 -7.30
CA ILE A 66 -3.40 -11.74 -7.82
C ILE A 66 -3.37 -13.27 -7.88
N ASP A 67 -3.84 -13.95 -6.83
CA ASP A 67 -3.85 -15.41 -6.78
C ASP A 67 -4.83 -16.03 -7.79
N ASP A 68 -5.99 -15.41 -8.00
CA ASP A 68 -6.94 -15.85 -9.02
C ASP A 68 -6.36 -15.65 -10.44
N VAL A 69 -5.70 -14.52 -10.71
CA VAL A 69 -5.00 -14.29 -12.00
C VAL A 69 -3.89 -15.31 -12.21
N ARG A 70 -3.10 -15.64 -11.17
CA ARG A 70 -2.03 -16.64 -11.25
C ARG A 70 -2.56 -18.02 -11.63
N LYS A 71 -3.74 -18.42 -11.14
CA LYS A 71 -4.37 -19.69 -11.52
C LYS A 71 -4.77 -19.73 -13.00
N VAL A 72 -5.19 -18.59 -13.56
CA VAL A 72 -5.59 -18.49 -14.98
C VAL A 72 -4.39 -18.46 -15.91
N VAL A 73 -3.35 -17.69 -15.57
CA VAL A 73 -2.18 -17.47 -16.42
C VAL A 73 -1.20 -18.65 -16.40
N LYS A 74 -1.12 -19.43 -15.31
CA LYS A 74 -0.28 -20.64 -15.24
C LYS A 74 -0.86 -21.85 -15.98
N LYS A 75 -1.55 -21.63 -17.11
CA LYS A 75 -1.89 -22.69 -18.07
C LYS A 75 -0.72 -22.94 -19.02
#